data_AF-A0A151QVG0-F1
#
_entry.id   AF-A0A151QVG0-F1
#
_cell.length_a   1.000
_cell.length_b   1.000
_cell.length_c   1.000
_cell.angle_alpha   90.00
_cell.angle_beta   90.00
_cell.angle_gamma   90.00
#
_symmetry.space_group_name_H-M   'P 1'
#
loop_
_entity.id
_entity.type
_entity.pdbx_description
1 polymer ?
#
loop_
_entity_poly.entity_id
_entity_poly.type
_entity_poly.pdbx_seq_one_letter_code
_entity_poly.pdbx_strand_id
1 'polypeptide(L)'
;QSFVSPNVVRQPRCVQYPENQVNYEFKSEIIHLLPKFCGLTNEDPYKHLKEFHIVCSTMRPQGVLEDHVKMKAFPLSLDGATKDWLYFLPATITT
;
A
#
# COMPACT_ATOMS: atom_id res chain seq x y z
N GLN A 1 9.97 30.33 -24.04
CA GLN A 1 9.04 29.38 -24.69
C GLN A 1 9.14 28.07 -23.94
N SER A 2 8.00 27.40 -23.77
CA SER A 2 7.60 26.47 -22.71
C SER A 2 8.47 25.22 -22.50
N PHE A 3 8.81 24.93 -21.24
CA PHE A 3 9.17 23.58 -20.80
C PHE A 3 7.93 22.71 -20.87
N VAL A 4 7.85 21.85 -21.88
CA VAL A 4 6.85 20.77 -21.91
C VAL A 4 7.38 19.67 -21.00
N SER A 5 6.95 19.68 -19.75
CA SER A 5 7.07 18.49 -18.91
C SER A 5 6.25 17.37 -19.57
N PRO A 6 6.78 16.13 -19.68
CA PRO A 6 5.99 15.03 -20.20
C PRO A 6 4.73 14.94 -19.35
N ASN A 7 3.57 14.94 -20.00
CA ASN A 7 2.32 14.59 -19.37
C ASN A 7 2.46 13.14 -18.91
N VAL A 8 2.99 12.95 -17.70
CA VAL A 8 2.88 11.70 -16.98
C VAL A 8 1.39 11.59 -16.74
N VAL A 9 0.70 10.88 -17.64
CA VAL A 9 -0.63 10.36 -17.42
C VAL A 9 -0.56 9.75 -16.02
N ARG A 10 -1.10 10.46 -15.04
CA ARG A 10 -1.17 9.96 -13.67
C ARG A 10 -2.06 8.75 -13.79
N GLN A 11 -1.45 7.56 -13.85
CA GLN A 11 -2.19 6.31 -13.79
C GLN A 11 -3.18 6.45 -12.64
N PRO A 12 -4.47 6.18 -12.88
CA PRO A 12 -5.46 6.37 -11.86
C PRO A 12 -5.09 5.39 -10.74
N ARG A 13 -4.64 5.93 -9.59
CA ARG A 13 -4.16 5.10 -8.48
C ARG A 13 -5.34 4.31 -7.95
N CYS A 14 -5.16 2.99 -7.86
CA CYS A 14 -6.08 2.01 -7.26
C CYS A 14 -6.59 2.40 -5.88
N VAL A 15 -5.81 3.23 -5.17
CA VAL A 15 -6.13 3.73 -3.85
C VAL A 15 -6.35 5.24 -3.95
N GLN A 16 -7.63 5.64 -3.87
CA GLN A 16 -8.02 7.03 -3.72
C GLN A 16 -7.95 7.39 -2.23
N TYR A 17 -6.97 8.21 -1.85
CA TYR A 17 -6.85 8.71 -0.49
C TYR A 17 -7.79 9.91 -0.30
N PRO A 18 -8.65 9.94 0.73
CA PRO A 18 -9.46 11.13 1.03
C PRO A 18 -8.54 12.32 1.39
N GLU A 19 -8.89 13.52 0.94
CA GLU A 19 -8.08 14.75 1.07
C GLU A 19 -7.72 15.11 2.53
N ASN A 20 -8.49 14.59 3.50
CA ASN A 20 -8.35 14.87 4.93
C ASN A 20 -7.51 13.83 5.69
N GLN A 21 -6.65 13.05 5.01
CA GLN A 21 -5.77 12.13 5.72
C GLN A 21 -4.71 12.89 6.51
N VAL A 22 -4.64 12.59 7.82
CA VAL A 22 -3.48 12.93 8.66
C VAL A 22 -2.22 12.55 7.88
N ASN A 23 -1.38 13.54 7.59
CA ASN A 23 -0.18 13.36 6.80
C ASN A 23 0.90 12.70 7.70
N TYR A 24 0.75 11.40 7.97
CA TYR A 24 1.73 10.61 8.69
C TYR A 24 2.54 9.76 7.70
N GLU A 25 3.84 9.69 7.92
CA GLU A 25 4.74 8.85 7.13
C GLU A 25 5.16 7.62 7.95
N PHE A 26 5.36 6.50 7.25
CA PHE A 26 6.00 5.36 7.87
C PHE A 26 7.49 5.62 8.01
N LYS A 27 8.02 5.46 9.21
CA LYS A 27 9.47 5.43 9.41
C LYS A 27 10.05 4.24 8.65
N SER A 28 11.16 4.45 7.94
CA SER A 28 11.84 3.41 7.18
C SER A 28 12.13 2.16 8.01
N GLU A 29 12.56 2.35 9.26
CA GLU A 29 12.83 1.29 10.25
C GLU A 29 11.67 0.31 10.42
N ILE A 30 10.44 0.80 10.26
CA ILE A 30 9.22 0.03 10.49
C ILE A 30 8.72 -0.59 9.18
N ILE A 31 9.03 -0.01 8.03
CA ILE A 31 8.70 -0.59 6.70
C ILE A 31 9.37 -1.96 6.52
N HIS A 32 10.58 -2.14 7.06
CA HIS A 32 11.29 -3.42 7.03
C HIS A 32 10.63 -4.52 7.86
N LEU A 33 9.74 -4.18 8.79
CA LEU A 33 8.99 -5.15 9.60
C LEU A 33 7.75 -5.70 8.89
N LEU A 34 7.31 -5.06 7.80
CA LEU A 34 6.16 -5.55 7.05
C LEU A 34 6.50 -6.90 6.41
N PRO A 35 5.63 -7.91 6.56
CA PRO A 35 5.82 -9.18 5.86
C PRO A 35 5.79 -8.92 4.35
N LYS A 36 6.52 -9.74 3.60
CA LYS A 36 6.53 -9.70 2.14
C LYS A 36 5.67 -10.81 1.58
N PHE A 37 4.95 -10.50 0.50
CA PHE A 37 4.15 -11.46 -0.24
C PHE A 37 4.38 -11.28 -1.74
N CYS A 38 4.97 -12.30 -2.36
CA CYS A 38 5.28 -12.31 -3.78
C CYS A 38 4.16 -12.92 -4.63
N GLY A 39 3.21 -13.64 -4.02
CA GLY A 39 2.13 -14.36 -4.70
C GLY A 39 2.56 -15.71 -5.27
N LEU A 40 3.59 -16.33 -4.68
CA LEU A 40 4.10 -17.63 -5.09
C LEU A 40 3.20 -18.76 -4.59
N THR A 41 3.23 -19.91 -5.27
CA THR A 41 2.39 -21.08 -4.94
C THR A 41 2.69 -21.71 -3.57
N ASN A 42 3.85 -21.43 -3.00
CA ASN A 42 4.27 -21.89 -1.68
C ASN A 42 4.01 -20.87 -0.57
N GLU A 43 3.52 -19.67 -0.91
CA GLU A 43 3.14 -18.64 0.07
C GLU A 43 1.67 -18.80 0.48
N ASP A 44 1.38 -18.56 1.76
CA ASP A 44 0.02 -18.59 2.29
C ASP A 44 -0.52 -17.15 2.44
N PRO A 45 -1.54 -16.75 1.66
CA PRO A 45 -2.11 -15.41 1.76
C PRO A 45 -2.77 -15.13 3.12
N TYR A 46 -3.32 -16.15 3.79
CA TYR A 46 -3.94 -15.97 5.12
C TYR A 46 -2.88 -15.74 6.19
N LYS A 47 -1.76 -16.48 6.12
CA LYS A 47 -0.61 -16.24 6.99
C LYS A 47 -0.07 -14.82 6.79
N HIS A 48 0.09 -14.38 5.54
CA HIS A 48 0.52 -13.02 5.24
C HIS A 48 -0.42 -11.98 5.86
N LEU A 49 -1.73 -12.10 5.65
CA LEU A 49 -2.71 -11.15 6.19
C LEU A 49 -2.68 -11.09 7.72
N LYS A 50 -2.48 -12.23 8.40
CA LYS A 50 -2.37 -12.29 9.86
C LYS A 50 -1.11 -11.58 10.36
N GLU A 51 0.04 -11.87 9.77
CA GLU A 51 1.31 -11.20 10.10
C GLU A 51 1.24 -9.70 9.79
N PHE A 52 0.66 -9.34 8.66
CA PHE A 52 0.47 -7.95 8.23
C PHE A 52 -0.39 -7.17 9.21
N HIS A 53 -1.50 -7.76 9.67
CA HIS A 53 -2.38 -7.15 10.66
C HIS A 53 -1.62 -6.86 11.97
N ILE A 54 -0.88 -7.84 12.48
CA ILE A 54 -0.09 -7.71 13.71
C ILE A 54 0.90 -6.55 13.58
N VAL A 55 1.65 -6.51 12.48
CA VAL A 55 2.63 -5.44 12.25
C VAL A 55 1.91 -4.10 12.19
N CYS A 56 0.88 -3.92 11.35
CA CYS A 56 0.15 -2.66 11.22
C CYS A 56 -0.40 -2.13 12.56
N SER A 57 -0.90 -3.00 13.44
CA SER A 57 -1.38 -2.58 14.77
C SER A 57 -0.27 -1.98 15.65
N THR A 58 0.98 -2.42 15.48
CA THR A 58 2.14 -1.84 16.19
C THR A 58 2.67 -0.56 15.56
N MET A 59 2.45 -0.36 14.26
CA MET A 59 2.88 0.83 13.52
C MET A 59 1.94 2.03 13.69
N ARG A 60 0.76 1.83 14.28
CA ARG A 60 -0.34 2.79 14.25
C ARG A 60 -0.01 4.05 15.07
N PRO A 61 0.06 5.24 14.42
CA PRO A 61 0.20 6.49 15.15
C PRO A 61 -1.05 6.81 15.98
N GLN A 62 -0.88 7.55 17.08
CA GLN A 62 -1.98 8.00 17.90
C GLN A 62 -2.94 8.89 17.07
N GLY A 63 -4.24 8.63 17.18
CA GLY A 63 -5.27 9.37 16.43
C GLY A 63 -5.48 8.92 14.98
N VAL A 64 -4.74 7.91 14.49
CA VAL A 64 -4.94 7.33 13.15
C VAL A 64 -5.77 6.04 13.25
N LEU A 65 -6.75 5.90 12.35
CA LEU A 65 -7.53 4.67 12.20
C LEU A 65 -6.65 3.53 11.65
N GLU A 66 -6.81 2.33 12.20
CA GLU A 66 -6.01 1.18 11.81
C GLU A 66 -6.17 0.84 10.31
N ASP A 67 -7.36 1.03 9.75
CA ASP A 67 -7.60 0.80 8.32
C ASP A 67 -6.80 1.76 7.43
N HIS A 68 -6.56 3.00 7.89
CA HIS A 68 -5.70 3.93 7.14
C HIS A 68 -4.24 3.46 7.15
N VAL A 69 -3.78 2.88 8.26
CA VAL A 69 -2.44 2.29 8.38
C VAL A 69 -2.31 1.11 7.43
N LYS A 70 -3.27 0.18 7.49
CA LYS A 70 -3.30 -0.98 6.59
C LYS A 70 -3.35 -0.56 5.13
N MET A 71 -4.22 0.39 4.77
CA MET A 71 -4.35 0.85 3.39
C MET A 71 -3.05 1.43 2.84
N LYS A 72 -2.31 2.20 3.66
CA LYS A 72 -1.03 2.79 3.25
C LYS A 72 0.12 1.77 3.28
N ALA A 73 0.08 0.78 4.18
CA ALA A 73 1.12 -0.24 4.34
C ALA A 73 0.98 -1.43 3.39
N PHE A 74 -0.23 -1.74 2.92
CA PHE A 74 -0.50 -2.91 2.08
C PHE A 74 0.32 -2.93 0.79
N PRO A 75 0.45 -1.83 0.02
CA PRO A 75 1.33 -1.83 -1.15
C PRO A 75 2.80 -2.09 -0.81
N LEU A 76 3.23 -1.81 0.42
CA LEU A 76 4.59 -2.03 0.90
C LEU A 76 4.81 -3.47 1.38
N SER A 77 3.74 -4.23 1.67
CA SER A 77 3.81 -5.65 2.05
C SER A 77 3.82 -6.58 0.83
N LEU A 78 3.49 -6.08 -0.36
CA LEU A 78 3.57 -6.84 -1.61
C LEU A 78 4.96 -6.73 -2.23
N ASP A 79 5.35 -7.77 -2.97
CA ASP A 79 6.54 -7.74 -3.81
C ASP A 79 6.37 -8.51 -5.12
N GLY A 80 7.37 -8.41 -5.99
CA GLY A 80 7.40 -9.07 -7.29
C GLY A 80 6.15 -8.80 -8.13
N ALA A 81 5.68 -9.83 -8.83
CA ALA A 81 4.53 -9.74 -9.73
C ALA A 81 3.23 -9.33 -9.02
N THR A 82 3.08 -9.61 -7.72
CA THR A 82 1.89 -9.20 -6.96
C THR A 82 1.85 -7.69 -6.71
N LYS A 83 3.01 -7.09 -6.46
CA LYS A 83 3.12 -5.63 -6.35
C LYS A 83 2.83 -4.96 -7.70
N ASP A 84 3.35 -5.52 -8.78
CA ASP A 84 3.08 -5.01 -10.13
C ASP A 84 1.58 -5.10 -10.46
N TRP A 85 0.93 -6.24 -10.18
CA TRP A 85 -0.51 -6.43 -10.34
C TRP A 85 -1.32 -5.33 -9.64
N LEU A 86 -0.97 -4.98 -8.40
CA LEU A 86 -1.64 -3.91 -7.66
C LEU A 86 -1.57 -2.56 -8.39
N TYR A 87 -0.45 -2.23 -9.03
CA TYR A 87 -0.29 -0.99 -9.80
C TYR A 87 -1.01 -1.00 -11.14
N PHE A 88 -1.29 -2.18 -11.69
CA PHE A 88 -2.05 -2.35 -12.93
C PHE A 88 -3.56 -2.42 -12.73
N LEU A 89 -4.06 -2.49 -11.49
CA LEU A 89 -5.49 -2.43 -11.24
C LEU A 89 -6.07 -1.07 -11.68
N PRO A 90 -7.29 -1.03 -12.23
CA PRO A 90 -7.98 0.23 -12.47
C PRO A 90 -8.36 0.88 -11.12
N ALA A 91 -8.38 2.22 -11.06
CA ALA A 91 -8.77 2.97 -9.86
C ALA A 91 -10.19 2.74 -9.35
N THR A 92 -11.01 2.02 -10.11
CA THR A 92 -12.40 1.79 -9.78
C THR A 92 -12.68 0.30 -9.93
N ILE A 93 -12.67 -0.41 -8.80
CA ILE A 93 -13.35 -1.70 -8.70
C ILE A 93 -14.79 -1.37 -8.29
N THR A 94 -15.64 -1.06 -9.25
CA THR A 94 -17.09 -1.00 -9.01
C THR A 94 -17.61 -2.44 -9.03
N THR A 95 -18.03 -2.97 -7.88
CA THR A 95 -18.86 -4.18 -7.79
C THR A 95 -20.32 -3.79 -7.87
#